data_AF-A0A661UST4-F1
#
_entry.id   AF-A0A661UST4-F1
#
_cell.length_a   1.000
_cell.length_b   1.000
_cell.length_c   1.000
_cell.angle_alpha   90.00
_cell.angle_beta   90.00
_cell.angle_gamma   90.00
#
_symmetry.space_group_name_H-M   'P 1'
#
loop_
_entity.id
_entity.type
_entity.pdbx_description
1 polymer ?
#
loop_
_entity_poly.entity_id
_entity_poly.type
_entity_poly.pdbx_seq_one_letter_code
_entity_poly.pdbx_strand_id
1 'polypeptide(L)'
;GWRKASILENVENLPIIQSVRHYQFTVSPATNMTSAYINKHTSNNHIIPATKNVLKAIKSIKIYDKITLDGYLVDMTGIFKSNKINWYTSKTRNDTGASASEIFYVKSVKIGENVYK
;
A
#
# COMPACT_ATOMS: atom_id res chain seq x y z
N GLY A 1 -1.29 -11.21 1.57
CA GLY A 1 -1.89 -9.92 1.91
C GLY A 1 -1.58 -9.55 3.35
N TRP A 2 -2.28 -8.56 3.89
CA TRP A 2 -1.93 -7.90 5.16
C TRP A 2 -2.41 -8.64 6.44
N ARG A 3 -3.17 -9.74 6.30
CA ARG A 3 -3.56 -10.63 7.42
C ARG A 3 -4.18 -9.86 8.59
N LYS A 4 -3.63 -9.95 9.81
CA LYS A 4 -4.18 -9.25 10.99
C LYS A 4 -4.21 -7.72 10.80
N ALA A 5 -3.30 -7.16 9.99
CA ALA A 5 -3.26 -5.75 9.65
C ALA A 5 -4.32 -5.33 8.58
N SER A 6 -5.29 -6.21 8.28
CA SER A 6 -6.49 -5.89 7.49
C SER A 6 -7.79 -5.99 8.29
N ILE A 7 -7.69 -6.21 9.60
CA ILE A 7 -8.83 -6.32 10.52
C ILE A 7 -8.96 -4.97 11.23
N LEU A 8 -10.16 -4.38 11.16
CA LEU A 8 -10.44 -3.03 11.67
C LEU A 8 -9.99 -2.85 13.14
N GLU A 9 -10.43 -3.74 14.02
CA GLU A 9 -10.12 -3.72 15.46
C GLU A 9 -8.60 -3.65 15.75
N ASN A 10 -7.77 -4.24 14.88
CA ASN A 10 -6.33 -4.24 15.04
C ASN A 10 -5.66 -2.95 14.54
N VAL A 11 -6.29 -2.24 13.59
CA VAL A 11 -5.69 -1.08 12.90
C VAL A 11 -6.33 0.26 13.24
N GLU A 12 -7.54 0.28 13.80
CA GLU A 12 -8.19 1.51 14.26
C GLU A 12 -7.37 2.21 15.36
N ASN A 13 -6.65 1.43 16.16
CA ASN A 13 -5.76 1.88 17.23
C ASN A 13 -4.29 1.96 16.82
N LEU A 14 -3.98 1.95 15.51
CA LEU A 14 -2.63 2.04 14.98
C LEU A 14 -2.44 3.41 14.30
N PRO A 15 -1.93 4.43 15.01
CA PRO A 15 -1.59 5.70 14.39
C PRO A 15 -0.49 5.49 13.35
N ILE A 16 -0.76 5.86 12.10
CA ILE A 16 0.18 5.80 10.98
C ILE A 16 0.41 7.22 10.47
N ILE A 17 1.68 7.61 10.37
CA ILE A 17 2.11 8.84 9.71
C ILE A 17 2.82 8.44 8.42
N GLN A 18 2.34 8.95 7.29
CA GLN A 18 2.85 8.60 5.97
C GLN A 18 3.54 9.79 5.33
N SER A 19 4.69 9.53 4.71
CA SER A 19 5.40 10.42 3.80
C SER A 19 5.51 9.74 2.43
N VAL A 20 6.13 10.40 1.44
CA VAL A 20 6.19 9.89 0.07
C VAL A 20 6.67 8.43 0.02
N ARG A 21 7.90 8.11 0.43
CA ARG A 21 8.44 6.73 0.38
C ARG A 21 8.72 6.11 1.74
N HIS A 22 8.01 6.55 2.77
CA HIS A 22 8.20 6.05 4.12
C HIS A 22 6.94 6.25 4.95
N TYR A 23 6.65 5.31 5.84
CA TYR A 23 5.61 5.47 6.86
C TYR A 23 6.19 5.08 8.22
N GLN A 24 5.62 5.69 9.26
CA GLN A 24 5.93 5.41 10.65
C GLN A 24 4.64 5.07 11.37
N PHE A 25 4.75 4.25 12.40
CA PHE A 25 3.64 3.86 13.23
C PHE A 25 4.08 3.71 14.68
N THR A 26 3.13 3.90 15.59
CA THR A 26 3.35 3.66 17.03
C THR A 26 2.51 2.48 17.45
N VAL A 27 3.17 1.41 17.91
CA VAL A 27 2.47 0.20 18.37
C VAL A 27 2.00 0.40 19.80
N SER A 28 0.73 0.13 20.04
CA SER A 28 0.15 0.03 21.38
C SER A 28 -0.39 -1.38 21.62
N PRO A 29 -0.59 -1.79 22.89
CA PRO A 29 -1.23 -3.08 23.21
C PRO A 29 -2.60 -3.27 22.56
N ALA A 30 -3.34 -2.18 22.28
CA ALA A 30 -4.66 -2.22 21.66
C ALA A 30 -4.65 -2.72 20.20
N THR A 31 -3.49 -2.73 19.54
CA THR A 31 -3.37 -3.16 18.13
C THR A 31 -3.40 -4.69 17.97
N ASN A 32 -3.22 -5.46 19.05
CA ASN A 32 -3.05 -6.92 19.02
C ASN A 32 -1.97 -7.43 18.04
N MET A 33 -0.99 -6.58 17.73
CA MET A 33 0.11 -6.86 16.80
C MET A 33 1.44 -6.35 17.37
N THR A 34 2.55 -6.99 17.01
CA THR A 34 3.90 -6.50 17.34
C THR A 34 4.43 -5.59 16.23
N SER A 35 5.41 -4.75 16.55
CA SER A 35 6.11 -3.95 15.53
C SER A 35 6.72 -4.81 14.43
N ALA A 36 7.34 -5.94 14.79
CA ALA A 36 7.87 -6.91 13.85
C ALA A 36 6.78 -7.52 12.95
N TYR A 37 5.58 -7.75 13.48
CA TYR A 37 4.46 -8.24 12.70
C TYR A 37 4.00 -7.20 11.67
N ILE A 38 3.80 -5.96 12.10
CA ILE A 38 3.36 -4.85 11.24
C ILE A 38 4.36 -4.66 10.10
N ASN A 39 5.65 -4.50 10.42
CA ASN A 39 6.72 -4.36 9.42
C ASN A 39 6.73 -5.45 8.34
N LYS A 40 6.37 -6.69 8.69
CA LYS A 40 6.38 -7.83 7.75
C LYS A 40 5.10 -7.96 6.92
N HIS A 41 4.01 -7.31 7.33
CA HIS A 41 2.68 -7.52 6.77
C HIS A 41 2.03 -6.27 6.18
N THR A 42 2.60 -5.09 6.41
CA THR A 42 2.14 -3.83 5.82
C THR A 42 3.21 -3.22 4.95
N SER A 43 2.78 -2.47 3.93
CA SER A 43 3.67 -1.75 3.03
C SER A 43 3.07 -0.39 2.68
N ASN A 44 3.95 0.56 2.35
CA ASN A 44 3.54 1.80 1.71
C ASN A 44 3.47 1.57 0.20
N ASN A 45 2.28 1.66 -0.38
CA ASN A 45 2.05 1.38 -1.80
C ASN A 45 1.88 2.66 -2.63
N HIS A 46 2.56 2.72 -3.78
CA HIS A 46 2.37 3.71 -4.83
C HIS A 46 1.59 3.09 -5.99
N ILE A 47 0.36 3.54 -6.21
CA ILE A 47 -0.56 2.87 -7.11
C ILE A 47 -0.51 3.46 -8.53
N ILE A 48 -0.32 2.59 -9.52
CA ILE A 48 -0.47 2.89 -10.95
C ILE A 48 -1.70 2.11 -11.45
N PRO A 49 -2.86 2.77 -11.67
CA PRO A 49 -4.06 2.07 -12.12
C PRO A 49 -3.95 1.70 -13.61
N ALA A 50 -4.30 0.46 -13.95
CA ALA A 50 -4.27 -0.05 -15.32
C ALA A 50 -5.33 0.60 -16.23
N THR A 51 -6.48 1.01 -15.67
CA THR A 51 -7.61 1.55 -16.43
C THR A 51 -8.23 2.76 -15.71
N LYS A 52 -9.01 3.55 -16.46
CA LYS A 52 -9.80 4.67 -15.89
C LYS A 52 -10.84 4.18 -14.86
N ASN A 53 -11.37 2.98 -15.03
CA ASN A 53 -12.34 2.39 -14.11
C ASN A 53 -11.67 2.02 -12.77
N VAL A 54 -10.52 1.34 -12.83
CA VAL A 54 -9.69 1.03 -11.65
C VAL A 54 -9.27 2.31 -10.93
N LEU A 55 -8.85 3.36 -11.66
CA LEU A 55 -8.53 4.67 -11.08
C LEU A 55 -9.71 5.26 -10.31
N LYS A 56 -10.93 5.25 -10.89
CA LYS A 56 -12.13 5.79 -10.23
C LYS A 56 -12.45 5.00 -8.96
N ALA A 57 -12.38 3.67 -9.03
CA ALA A 57 -12.61 2.81 -7.88
C ALA A 57 -11.59 3.05 -6.76
N ILE A 58 -10.29 3.12 -7.08
CA ILE A 58 -9.23 3.42 -6.10
C ILE A 58 -9.47 4.77 -5.43
N LYS A 59 -9.87 5.80 -6.20
CA LYS A 59 -10.18 7.13 -5.65
C LYS A 59 -11.39 7.16 -4.72
N SER A 60 -12.25 6.13 -4.75
CA SER A 60 -13.41 6.03 -3.89
C SER A 60 -13.12 5.35 -2.53
N ILE A 61 -11.95 4.71 -2.40
CA ILE A 61 -11.54 4.01 -1.18
C ILE A 61 -11.40 5.01 -0.03
N LYS A 62 -11.97 4.65 1.11
CA LYS A 62 -11.90 5.41 2.36
C LYS A 62 -11.00 4.72 3.37
N ILE A 63 -10.61 5.49 4.40
CA ILE A 63 -9.93 4.93 5.58
C ILE A 63 -10.82 3.81 6.14
N TYR A 64 -10.19 2.68 6.47
CA TYR A 64 -10.81 1.45 6.97
C TYR A 64 -11.59 0.59 5.97
N ASP A 65 -11.65 0.97 4.69
CA ASP A 65 -12.19 0.05 3.67
C ASP A 65 -11.32 -1.21 3.56
N LYS A 66 -11.96 -2.37 3.65
CA LYS A 66 -11.31 -3.65 3.37
C LYS A 66 -11.30 -3.88 1.85
N ILE A 67 -10.12 -3.76 1.25
CA ILE A 67 -9.92 -3.91 -0.19
C ILE A 67 -9.04 -5.11 -0.53
N THR A 68 -9.11 -5.55 -1.79
CA THR A 68 -8.09 -6.42 -2.40
C THR A 68 -7.61 -5.77 -3.69
N LEU A 69 -6.30 -5.58 -3.83
CA LEU A 69 -5.65 -5.10 -5.05
C LEU A 69 -4.92 -6.25 -5.73
N ASP A 70 -5.07 -6.37 -7.04
CA ASP A 70 -4.40 -7.38 -7.87
C ASP A 70 -3.65 -6.73 -9.03
N GLY A 71 -2.46 -7.23 -9.35
CA GLY A 71 -1.60 -6.68 -10.38
C GLY A 71 -0.12 -7.06 -10.21
N TYR A 72 0.79 -6.13 -10.54
CA TYR A 72 2.24 -6.36 -10.53
C TYR A 72 3.02 -5.30 -9.76
N LEU A 73 4.06 -5.72 -9.06
CA LEU A 73 5.11 -4.81 -8.60
C LEU A 73 6.01 -4.45 -9.78
N VAL A 74 6.24 -3.17 -10.01
CA VAL A 74 6.95 -2.68 -11.21
C VAL A 74 8.03 -1.68 -10.85
N ASP A 75 9.12 -1.70 -11.60
CA ASP A 75 10.08 -0.59 -11.61
C ASP A 75 9.57 0.47 -12.60
N MET A 76 9.78 1.76 -12.28
CA MET A 76 9.32 2.88 -13.08
C MET A 76 10.52 3.71 -13.55
N THR A 77 10.58 3.95 -14.86
CA THR A 77 11.53 4.89 -15.47
C THR A 77 10.76 5.91 -16.30
N GLY A 78 11.16 7.18 -16.27
CA GLY A 78 10.46 8.22 -17.04
C GLY A 78 11.23 9.53 -17.12
N ILE A 79 10.58 10.54 -17.71
CA ILE A 79 11.11 11.90 -17.81
C ILE A 79 10.11 12.84 -17.15
N PHE A 80 10.58 13.68 -16.23
CA PHE A 80 9.79 14.72 -15.60
C PHE A 80 10.55 16.04 -15.64
N LYS A 81 9.95 17.07 -16.24
CA LYS A 81 10.58 18.40 -16.43
C LYS A 81 12.02 18.28 -16.98
N SER A 82 12.17 17.48 -18.06
CA SER A 82 13.45 17.18 -18.73
C SER A 82 14.47 16.35 -17.93
N ASN A 83 14.17 15.94 -16.69
CA ASN A 83 15.02 15.07 -15.90
C ASN A 83 14.59 13.61 -16.00
N LYS A 84 15.55 12.69 -16.14
CA LYS A 84 15.28 11.25 -16.01
C LYS A 84 14.94 10.92 -14.56
N ILE A 85 13.87 10.17 -14.36
CA ILE A 85 13.46 9.64 -13.06
C ILE A 85 13.53 8.12 -13.13
N ASN A 86 14.17 7.51 -12.14
CA ASN A 86 14.14 6.07 -11.90
C ASN A 86 13.59 5.82 -10.50
N TRP A 87 12.59 4.95 -10.40
CA TRP A 87 11.92 4.59 -9.17
C TRP A 87 11.81 3.07 -9.11
N TYR A 88 12.55 2.48 -8.18
CA TYR A 88 12.57 1.03 -8.00
C TYR A 88 11.54 0.62 -6.94
N THR A 89 10.83 -0.47 -7.19
CA THR A 89 9.90 -1.06 -6.22
C THR A 89 10.65 -1.92 -5.22
N SER A 90 10.22 -1.92 -3.96
CA SER A 90 10.53 -3.05 -3.10
C SER A 90 9.90 -4.33 -3.65
N LYS A 91 10.63 -5.45 -3.52
CA LYS A 91 10.18 -6.82 -3.85
C LYS A 91 10.31 -7.76 -2.64
N THR A 92 10.69 -7.22 -1.48
CA THR A 92 10.99 -7.99 -0.27
C THR A 92 9.92 -7.71 0.79
N ARG A 93 9.56 -8.71 1.60
CA ARG A 93 8.54 -8.54 2.66
C ARG A 93 9.09 -8.08 4.00
N ASN A 94 10.40 -8.11 4.16
CA ASN A 94 11.08 -7.87 5.42
C ASN A 94 11.95 -6.60 5.38
N ASP A 95 11.86 -5.79 4.32
CA ASP A 95 12.59 -4.54 4.25
C ASP A 95 11.82 -3.42 4.98
N THR A 96 12.57 -2.48 5.53
CA THR A 96 12.05 -1.36 6.31
C THR A 96 12.79 -0.08 5.92
N GLY A 97 12.16 1.08 6.08
CA GLY A 97 12.79 2.37 5.81
C GLY A 97 12.47 2.95 4.43
N ALA A 98 13.27 3.93 3.99
CA ALA A 98 12.96 4.83 2.87
C ALA A 98 12.89 4.18 1.47
N SER A 99 13.29 2.91 1.34
CA SER A 99 13.24 2.14 0.08
C SER A 99 12.25 0.96 0.12
N ALA A 100 11.54 0.78 1.24
CA ALA A 100 10.60 -0.34 1.42
C ALA A 100 9.22 -0.11 0.80
N SER A 101 9.05 0.98 0.05
CA SER A 101 7.77 1.29 -0.60
C SER A 101 7.63 0.52 -1.91
N GLU A 102 6.47 -0.07 -2.12
CA GLU A 102 6.12 -0.89 -3.29
C GLU A 102 5.45 -0.01 -4.36
N ILE A 103 5.88 -0.12 -5.61
CA ILE A 103 5.20 0.51 -6.75
C ILE A 103 4.34 -0.55 -7.41
N PHE A 104 3.03 -0.36 -7.38
CA PHE A 104 2.05 -1.38 -7.69
C PHE A 104 1.21 -0.97 -8.90
N TYR A 105 1.44 -1.63 -10.03
CA TYR A 105 0.56 -1.57 -11.18
C TYR A 105 -0.69 -2.41 -10.94
N VAL A 106 -1.81 -1.76 -10.63
CA VAL A 106 -3.06 -2.40 -10.21
C VAL A 106 -3.96 -2.62 -11.42
N LYS A 107 -4.27 -3.89 -11.68
CA LYS A 107 -5.16 -4.34 -12.76
C LYS A 107 -6.60 -4.49 -12.31
N SER A 108 -6.82 -4.78 -11.04
CA SER A 108 -8.17 -4.83 -10.49
C SER A 108 -8.20 -4.49 -9.00
N VAL A 109 -9.34 -3.97 -8.56
CA VAL A 109 -9.61 -3.69 -7.16
C VAL A 109 -10.97 -4.28 -6.77
N LYS A 110 -11.01 -5.01 -5.66
CA LYS A 110 -12.24 -5.45 -4.99
C LYS A 110 -12.50 -4.56 -3.77
N ILE A 111 -13.70 -3.98 -3.70
CA ILE A 111 -14.17 -3.15 -2.57
C ILE A 111 -15.53 -3.73 -2.13
N GLY A 112 -15.59 -4.28 -0.92
CA GLY A 112 -16.76 -5.10 -0.53
C GLY A 112 -16.94 -6.26 -1.52
N GLU A 113 -18.13 -6.40 -2.10
CA GLU A 113 -18.39 -7.42 -3.14
C GLU A 113 -18.16 -6.95 -4.58
N ASN A 114 -17.88 -5.66 -4.78
CA ASN A 114 -17.70 -5.10 -6.13
C ASN A 114 -16.27 -5.29 -6.62
N VAL A 115 -16.11 -5.73 -7.87
CA VAL A 115 -14.80 -5.88 -8.54
C VAL A 115 -14.72 -4.95 -9.75
N TYR A 116 -13.67 -4.13 -9.78
CA TYR A 116 -13.40 -3.16 -10.83
C TYR A 116 -12.14 -3.58 -11.60
N LYS A 117 -12.22 -3.58 -12.93
CA LYS A 117 -11.14 -3.87 -13.88
C LYS A 117 -11.04 -2.74 -14.90
#